data_AF-A0A920I9X5-F1
#
_entry.id   AF-A0A920I9X5-F1
#
_cell.length_a   1.000
_cell.length_b   1.000
_cell.length_c   1.000
_cell.angle_alpha   90.00
_cell.angle_beta   90.00
_cell.angle_gamma   90.00
#
_symmetry.space_group_name_H-M   'P 1'
#
loop_
_entity.id
_entity.type
_entity.pdbx_description
1 polymer ?
#
loop_
_entity_poly.entity_id
_entity_poly.type
_entity_poly.pdbx_seq_one_letter_code
_entity_poly.pdbx_strand_id
1 'polypeptide(L)'
;MRASDCDASLYWLARMINSGEDCHYILRRLVRFATEDIGLADPQAVPMAISVWQAYERLGSPEGELHIAELVIFLATSPKSNSVYIAWKMPYLLLSQLEV
;
A
#
# COMPACT_ATOMS: atom_id res chain seq x y z
N MET A 1 -4.00 -1.05 8.56
CA MET A 1 -2.61 -0.73 8.18
C MET A 1 -2.14 0.63 8.71
N ARG A 2 -2.84 1.74 8.45
CA ARG A 2 -2.39 3.08 8.91
C ARG A 2 -2.23 3.19 10.43
N ALA A 3 -3.14 2.59 11.19
CA ALA A 3 -3.07 2.49 12.65
C ALA A 3 -2.16 1.34 13.15
N SER A 4 -1.37 0.72 12.28
CA SER A 4 -0.48 -0.42 12.56
C SER A 4 -1.15 -1.67 13.15
N ASP A 5 -2.48 -1.80 12.99
CA ASP A 5 -3.21 -3.00 13.35
C ASP A 5 -3.10 -4.06 12.23
N CYS A 6 -2.33 -5.12 12.49
CA CYS A 6 -2.07 -6.20 11.54
C CYS A 6 -3.29 -7.10 11.35
N ASP A 7 -3.90 -7.54 12.45
CA ASP A 7 -5.03 -8.47 12.46
C ASP A 7 -6.24 -7.89 11.72
N ALA A 8 -6.57 -6.62 12.00
CA ALA A 8 -7.62 -5.92 11.27
C ALA A 8 -7.29 -5.79 9.78
N SER A 9 -6.02 -5.59 9.41
CA SER A 9 -5.62 -5.47 8.00
C SER A 9 -5.80 -6.78 7.24
N LEU A 10 -5.40 -7.91 7.86
CA LEU A 10 -5.59 -9.23 7.29
C LEU A 10 -7.08 -9.61 7.20
N TYR A 11 -7.87 -9.24 8.21
CA TYR A 11 -9.33 -9.42 8.18
C TYR A 11 -9.97 -8.73 6.96
N TRP A 12 -9.61 -7.46 6.70
CA TRP A 12 -10.13 -6.74 5.54
C TRP A 12 -9.60 -7.29 4.21
N LEU A 13 -8.35 -7.74 4.15
CA LEU A 13 -7.81 -8.44 2.98
C LEU A 13 -8.61 -9.69 2.65
N ALA A 14 -8.79 -10.58 3.64
CA ALA A 14 -9.54 -11.82 3.47
C ALA A 14 -10.97 -11.54 3.00
N ARG A 15 -11.60 -10.49 3.52
CA ARG A 15 -12.92 -10.05 3.06
C ARG A 15 -12.95 -9.62 1.60
N MET A 16 -11.98 -8.83 1.15
CA MET A 16 -11.91 -8.36 -0.25
C MET A 16 -11.70 -9.53 -1.21
N ILE A 17 -10.79 -10.45 -0.88
CA ILE A 17 -10.54 -11.65 -1.69
C ILE A 17 -11.80 -12.52 -1.75
N ASN A 18 -12.42 -12.81 -0.60
CA ASN A 18 -13.63 -13.64 -0.54
C ASN A 18 -14.85 -12.99 -1.23
N SER A 19 -14.91 -11.66 -1.35
CA SER A 19 -15.95 -10.98 -2.12
C SER A 19 -15.69 -10.96 -3.63
N GLY A 20 -14.56 -11.51 -4.10
CA GLY A 20 -14.19 -11.53 -5.52
C GLY A 20 -13.59 -10.22 -6.02
N GLU A 21 -13.02 -9.40 -5.13
CA GLU A 21 -12.30 -8.19 -5.54
C GLU A 21 -11.07 -8.56 -6.38
N ASP A 22 -10.79 -7.78 -7.43
CA ASP A 22 -9.59 -7.97 -8.25
C ASP A 22 -8.32 -7.78 -7.40
N CYS A 23 -7.48 -8.81 -7.33
CA CYS A 23 -6.22 -8.73 -6.60
C CYS A 23 -5.26 -7.66 -7.16
N HIS A 24 -5.32 -7.33 -8.46
CA HIS A 24 -4.53 -6.22 -9.00
C HIS A 24 -5.03 -4.87 -8.47
N TYR A 25 -6.34 -4.73 -8.18
CA TYR A 25 -6.86 -3.55 -7.52
C TYR A 25 -6.32 -3.42 -6.09
N ILE A 26 -6.28 -4.52 -5.34
CA ILE A 26 -5.70 -4.55 -4.00
C ILE A 26 -4.21 -4.16 -4.05
N LEU A 27 -3.43 -4.78 -4.95
CA LEU A 27 -1.99 -4.51 -5.12
C LEU A 27 -1.70 -3.06 -5.48
N ARG A 28 -2.48 -2.44 -6.39
CA ARG A 28 -2.39 -1.00 -6.69
C ARG A 28 -2.54 -0.14 -5.43
N ARG A 29 -3.49 -0.49 -4.56
CA ARG A 29 -3.71 0.23 -3.30
C ARG A 29 -2.58 0.00 -2.29
N LEU A 30 -1.98 -1.19 -2.25
CA LEU A 30 -0.84 -1.48 -1.39
C LEU A 30 0.42 -0.71 -1.82
N VAL A 31 0.71 -0.63 -3.14
CA VAL A 31 1.81 0.20 -3.66
C VAL A 31 1.59 1.68 -3.31
N ARG A 32 0.35 2.15 -3.45
CA ARG A 32 0.00 3.52 -3.05
C ARG A 32 0.24 3.76 -1.56
N PHE A 33 -0.21 2.82 -0.71
CA PHE A 33 -0.02 2.87 0.73
C PHE A 33 1.47 2.91 1.11
N ALA A 34 2.30 2.09 0.47
CA ALA A 34 3.75 2.07 0.68
C ALA A 34 4.40 3.44 0.49
N THR A 35 3.91 4.24 -0.47
CA THR A 35 4.40 5.61 -0.69
C THR A 35 3.76 6.63 0.25
N GLU A 36 2.45 6.54 0.47
CA GLU A 36 1.66 7.56 1.18
C GLU A 36 1.82 7.52 2.70
N ASP A 37 1.88 6.31 3.27
CA ASP A 37 1.79 6.08 4.71
C ASP A 37 3.08 5.57 5.35
N ILE A 38 4.04 5.12 4.53
CA ILE A 38 5.36 4.67 4.98
C ILE A 38 6.44 5.59 4.41
N GLY A 39 6.48 5.74 3.08
CA GLY A 39 7.36 6.69 2.40
C GLY A 39 8.82 6.54 2.81
N LEU A 40 9.44 7.65 3.24
CA LEU A 40 10.86 7.68 3.63
C LEU A 40 11.14 7.03 4.99
N ALA A 41 10.13 6.63 5.78
CA ALA A 41 10.37 5.93 7.04
C ALA A 41 10.90 4.51 6.83
N ASP A 42 10.50 3.86 5.73
CA ASP A 42 11.04 2.58 5.30
C ASP A 42 11.07 2.53 3.76
N PRO A 43 12.21 2.93 3.15
CA PRO A 43 12.36 2.97 1.70
C PRO A 43 12.19 1.61 0.99
N GLN A 44 12.21 0.48 1.73
CA GLN A 44 12.00 -0.85 1.14
C GLN A 44 10.53 -1.14 0.86
N ALA A 45 9.59 -0.34 1.37
CA ALA A 45 8.16 -0.62 1.23
C ALA A 45 7.67 -0.62 -0.22
N VAL A 46 8.12 0.33 -1.04
CA VAL A 46 7.75 0.37 -2.46
C VAL A 46 8.39 -0.78 -3.25
N PRO A 47 9.71 -1.04 -3.16
CA PRO A 47 10.32 -2.23 -3.76
C PRO A 47 9.64 -3.55 -3.37
N MET A 48 9.33 -3.74 -2.08
CA MET A 48 8.63 -4.93 -1.59
C MET A 48 7.23 -5.06 -2.22
N ALA A 49 6.47 -3.97 -2.29
CA ALA A 49 5.14 -3.96 -2.89
C ALA A 49 5.17 -4.31 -4.39
N ILE A 50 6.16 -3.80 -5.13
CA ILE A 50 6.35 -4.14 -6.55
C ILE A 50 6.78 -5.60 -6.73
N SER A 51 7.69 -6.09 -5.88
CA SER A 51 8.12 -7.50 -5.90
C SER A 51 6.95 -8.46 -5.66
N VAL A 52 6.10 -8.16 -4.67
CA VAL A 52 4.91 -8.95 -4.37
C VAL A 52 3.88 -8.90 -5.51
N TRP A 53 3.68 -7.73 -6.13
CA TRP A 53 2.82 -7.65 -7.31
C TRP A 53 3.36 -8.54 -8.43
N GLN A 54 4.64 -8.44 -8.75
CA GLN A 54 5.29 -9.29 -9.74
C GLN A 54 5.20 -10.79 -9.41
N ALA A 55 5.28 -11.17 -8.14
CA ALA A 55 5.07 -12.54 -7.70
C ALA A 55 3.62 -12.98 -7.95
N TYR A 56 2.63 -12.14 -7.61
CA TYR A 56 1.22 -12.41 -7.87
C TYR A 56 0.93 -12.57 -9.37
N GLU A 57 1.48 -11.72 -10.24
CA GLU A 57 1.32 -11.84 -11.70
C GLU A 57 1.85 -13.17 -12.27
N ARG A 58 2.84 -13.77 -11.61
CA ARG A 58 3.43 -15.05 -12.04
C ARG A 58 2.66 -16.25 -11.49
N LEU A 59 2.14 -16.16 -10.28
CA LEU A 59 1.48 -17.27 -9.59
C LEU A 59 -0.03 -17.30 -9.80
N GLY A 60 -0.66 -16.12 -9.86
CA GLY A 60 -2.12 -15.99 -9.84
C GLY A 60 -2.74 -16.42 -8.51
N SER A 61 -4.07 -16.46 -8.47
CA SER A 61 -4.81 -17.03 -7.34
C SER A 61 -4.96 -18.55 -7.49
N PRO A 62 -4.92 -19.31 -6.38
CA PRO A 62 -4.79 -18.85 -4.99
C PRO A 62 -3.35 -18.62 -4.47
N GLU A 63 -2.32 -19.17 -5.11
CA GLU A 63 -0.95 -19.22 -4.56
C GLU A 63 -0.33 -17.84 -4.33
N GLY A 64 -0.67 -16.85 -5.16
CA GLY A 64 -0.20 -15.48 -5.05
C GLY A 64 -0.84 -14.70 -3.89
N GLU A 65 -1.98 -15.13 -3.37
CA GLU A 65 -2.70 -14.41 -2.30
C GLU A 65 -1.90 -14.36 -1.01
N LEU A 66 -1.10 -15.39 -0.74
CA LEU A 66 -0.21 -15.42 0.42
C LEU A 66 0.87 -14.31 0.35
N HIS A 67 1.36 -13.98 -0.85
CA HIS A 67 2.30 -12.87 -1.03
C HIS A 67 1.62 -11.53 -0.75
N ILE A 68 0.34 -11.38 -1.11
CA ILE A 68 -0.44 -10.17 -0.77
C ILE A 68 -0.60 -10.06 0.75
N ALA A 69 -0.87 -11.17 1.43
CA ALA A 69 -0.96 -11.19 2.89
C ALA A 69 0.39 -10.82 3.56
N GLU A 70 1.51 -11.37 3.07
CA GLU A 70 2.86 -11.00 3.50
C GLU A 70 3.10 -9.49 3.38
N LEU A 71 2.75 -8.90 2.22
CA LEU A 71 2.86 -7.46 2.01
C LEU A 71 1.99 -6.66 2.99
N VAL A 72 0.76 -7.09 3.25
CA VAL A 72 -0.13 -6.41 4.21
C VAL A 72 0.48 -6.41 5.62
N ILE A 73 1.05 -7.54 6.06
CA ILE A 73 1.72 -7.65 7.37
C ILE A 73 2.94 -6.72 7.42
N PHE A 74 3.76 -6.75 6.39
CA PHE A 74 4.93 -5.88 6.26
C PHE A 74 4.51 -4.40 6.35
N LEU A 75 3.56 -3.96 5.52
CA LEU A 75 3.10 -2.57 5.50
C LEU A 75 2.42 -2.15 6.82
N ALA A 76 1.71 -3.07 7.50
CA ALA A 76 1.10 -2.81 8.79
C ALA A 76 2.16 -2.59 9.89
N THR A 77 3.27 -3.32 9.85
CA THR A 77 4.33 -3.27 10.88
C THR A 77 5.46 -2.27 10.58
N SER A 78 5.63 -1.82 9.33
CA SER A 78 6.61 -0.80 8.97
C SER A 78 6.40 0.54 9.71
N PRO A 79 7.46 1.32 9.98
CA PRO A 79 7.33 2.67 10.52
C PRO A 79 6.52 3.56 9.55
N LYS A 80 5.68 4.44 10.10
CA LYS A 80 4.76 5.27 9.31
C LYS A 80 5.31 6.68 9.13
N SER A 81 5.21 7.21 7.92
CA SER A 81 5.47 8.61 7.63
C SER A 81 4.69 9.05 6.39
N ASN A 82 3.98 10.15 6.52
CA ASN A 82 3.29 10.82 5.41
C ASN A 82 4.04 12.07 4.92
N SER A 83 5.32 12.23 5.28
CA SER A 83 6.10 13.42 4.95
C SER A 83 6.18 13.66 3.44
N VAL A 84 6.37 12.60 2.64
CA VAL A 84 6.37 12.65 1.17
C VAL A 84 5.03 13.17 0.66
N TYR A 85 3.92 12.66 1.20
CA TYR A 85 2.57 13.04 0.79
C TYR A 85 2.27 14.51 1.11
N ILE A 86 2.62 14.98 2.31
CA ILE A 86 2.44 16.37 2.72
C ILE A 86 3.30 17.30 1.87
N ALA A 87 4.59 16.97 1.72
CA ALA A 87 5.54 17.76 0.94
C ALA A 87 5.10 17.89 -0.53
N TRP A 88 4.59 16.80 -1.12
CA TRP A 88 4.08 16.82 -2.49
C TRP A 88 2.82 17.69 -2.65
N LYS A 89 1.94 17.74 -1.64
CA LYS A 89 0.71 18.53 -1.69
C LYS A 89 0.95 20.04 -1.53
N MET A 90 2.01 20.43 -0.84
CA MET A 90 2.25 21.84 -0.49
C MET A 90 2.36 22.78 -1.72
N PRO A 91 3.11 22.43 -2.79
CA PRO A 91 3.18 23.26 -3.99
C PRO A 91 1.82 23.48 -4.67
N TYR A 92 0.94 22.48 -4.70
CA TYR A 92 -0.38 22.63 -5.32
C TYR A 92 -1.27 23.61 -4.58
N LEU A 93 -1.17 23.65 -3.25
CA LEU A 93 -1.86 24.66 -2.45
C LEU A 93 -1.36 26.07 -2.80
N LEU A 94 -0.06 26.24 -2.97
CA LEU A 94 0.55 27.52 -3.34
C LEU A 94 0.13 27.97 -4.74
N LEU A 95 0.13 27.06 -5.72
CA LEU A 95 -0.29 27.38 -7.09
C LEU A 95 -1.77 27.79 -7.15
N SER A 96 -2.65 27.13 -6.40
CA SER A 96 -4.08 27.50 -6.34
C SER A 96 -4.35 28.88 -5.72
N GLN A 97 -3.39 29.43 -4.97
CA GLN A 97 -3.48 30.77 -4.39
C GLN A 97 -2.93 31.87 -5.31
N LEU A 98 -2.18 31.49 -6.35
CA LEU A 98 -1.54 32.40 -7.31
C LEU A 98 -2.36 32.64 -8.58
N GLU A 99 -3.36 31.79 -8.85
CA GLU A 99 -4.35 32.02 -9.91
C GLU A 99 -5.45 32.97 -9.40
N VAL A 100 -5.15 34.28 -9.46
CA VAL A 100 -6.11 35.41 -9.33
C VAL A 100 -6.05 36.26 -10.59
#